data_AF-A0A519RQX4-F1
#
_entry.id   AF-A0A519RQX4-F1
#
_cell.length_a   1.000
_cell.length_b   1.000
_cell.length_c   1.000
_cell.angle_alpha   90.00
_cell.angle_beta   90.00
_cell.angle_gamma   90.00
#
_symmetry.space_group_name_H-M   'P 1'
#
loop_
_entity.id
_entity.type
_entity.pdbx_description
1 polymer ?
#
loop_
_entity_poly.entity_id
_entity_poly.type
_entity_poly.pdbx_seq_one_letter_code
_entity_poly.pdbx_strand_id
1 'polypeptide(L)' 'MTEQDVKTLLAKLPLLKAEIGKIIVGQEAVLDEVLVALLAGGHALLEGVPGLAKTLLVRTLASAT' A
#
# COMPACT_ATOMS: atom_id res chain seq x y z
N MET A 1 9.06 9.36 -18.11
CA MET A 1 9.14 7.95 -17.64
C MET A 1 9.38 7.08 -18.86
N THR A 2 10.49 6.38 -18.89
CA THR A 2 10.77 5.34 -19.90
C THR A 2 10.11 4.03 -19.48
N GLU A 3 9.93 3.10 -20.42
CA GLU A 3 9.42 1.75 -20.12
C GLU A 3 10.28 1.03 -19.06
N GLN A 4 11.58 1.35 -19.03
CA GLN A 4 12.55 0.82 -18.08
C GLN A 4 12.28 1.31 -16.64
N ASP A 5 11.87 2.57 -16.49
CA ASP A 5 11.53 3.16 -15.19
C ASP A 5 10.28 2.48 -14.60
N VAL A 6 9.27 2.25 -15.44
CA VAL A 6 8.02 1.55 -15.06
C VAL A 6 8.33 0.14 -14.58
N LYS A 7 9.14 -0.61 -15.35
CA LYS A 7 9.53 -1.99 -15.00
C LYS A 7 10.29 -2.04 -13.67
N THR A 8 11.15 -1.06 -13.42
CA THR A 8 11.92 -0.96 -12.17
C THR A 8 11.02 -0.68 -10.97
N LEU A 9 10.03 0.20 -11.11
CA LEU A 9 9.04 0.49 -10.06
C LEU A 9 8.17 -0.74 -9.76
N LEU A 10 7.65 -1.40 -10.80
CA LEU A 10 6.81 -2.59 -10.64
C LEU A 10 7.54 -3.73 -9.93
N ALA A 11 8.84 -3.90 -10.19
CA ALA A 11 9.65 -4.92 -9.51
C ALA A 11 9.81 -4.67 -8.00
N LYS A 12 9.64 -3.42 -7.52
CA LYS A 12 9.73 -3.07 -6.10
C LYS A 12 8.42 -3.27 -5.33
N LEU A 13 7.27 -3.29 -6.02
CA LEU A 13 5.96 -3.41 -5.37
C LEU A 13 5.80 -4.69 -4.54
N PRO A 14 6.23 -5.89 -4.99
CA PRO A 14 6.15 -7.10 -4.17
C PRO A 14 6.95 -7.00 -2.88
N LEU A 15 8.13 -6.37 -2.92
CA LEU A 15 8.99 -6.18 -1.75
C LEU A 15 8.33 -5.21 -0.76
N LEU A 16 7.77 -4.10 -1.24
CA LEU A 16 7.02 -3.15 -0.42
C LEU A 16 5.83 -3.83 0.27
N LYS A 17 5.03 -4.59 -0.48
CA LYS A 17 3.89 -5.34 0.07
C LYS A 17 4.33 -6.35 1.13
N ALA A 18 5.44 -7.04 0.91
CA ALA A 18 5.98 -8.00 1.86
C ALA A 18 6.41 -7.33 3.19
N GLU A 19 7.05 -6.17 3.15
CA GLU A 19 7.41 -5.42 4.36
C GLU A 19 6.19 -4.93 5.13
N ILE A 20 5.18 -4.42 4.43
CA ILE A 20 3.91 -3.98 5.05
C ILE A 20 3.17 -5.17 5.66
N GLY A 21 3.18 -6.33 4.98
CA GLY A 21 2.55 -7.58 5.42
C GLY A 21 3.12 -8.17 6.72
N LYS A 22 4.31 -7.73 7.18
CA LYS A 22 4.85 -8.10 8.48
C LYS A 22 4.09 -7.48 9.65
N ILE A 23 3.41 -6.35 9.41
CA ILE A 23 2.68 -5.57 10.42
C ILE A 23 1.17 -5.65 10.18
N ILE A 24 0.75 -5.67 8.92
CA ILE A 24 -0.65 -5.71 8.51
C ILE A 24 -0.98 -7.13 8.03
N VAL A 25 -1.93 -7.79 8.70
CA VAL A 25 -2.35 -9.16 8.39
C VAL A 25 -3.81 -9.17 7.96
N GLY A 26 -4.13 -9.83 6.85
CA GLY A 26 -5.52 -10.06 6.41
C GLY A 26 -6.19 -8.83 5.77
N GLN A 27 -5.40 -7.87 5.27
CA GLN A 27 -5.87 -6.64 4.61
C GLN A 27 -5.19 -6.42 3.25
N GLU A 28 -4.84 -7.49 2.55
CA GLU A 28 -4.06 -7.48 1.31
C GLU A 28 -4.80 -6.76 0.19
N ALA A 29 -6.12 -6.99 0.06
CA ALA A 29 -6.94 -6.31 -0.94
C ALA A 29 -7.01 -4.79 -0.70
N VAL A 30 -7.16 -4.37 0.57
CA VAL A 30 -7.19 -2.95 0.94
C VAL A 30 -5.84 -2.29 0.67
N LEU A 31 -4.74 -2.98 0.99
CA LEU A 31 -3.38 -2.50 0.68
C LEU A 31 -3.19 -2.27 -0.82
N ASP A 32 -3.69 -3.18 -1.65
CA ASP A 32 -3.60 -3.07 -3.11
C ASP A 32 -4.35 -1.86 -3.64
N GLU A 33 -5.58 -1.62 -3.19
CA GLU A 33 -6.37 -0.45 -3.59
C GLU A 33 -5.73 0.87 -3.14
N VAL A 34 -5.20 0.92 -1.92
CA VAL A 34 -4.50 2.11 -1.40
C VAL A 34 -3.22 2.40 -2.18
N LEU A 35 -2.44 1.37 -2.52
CA LEU A 35 -1.24 1.52 -3.35
C LEU A 35 -1.60 2.01 -4.76
N VAL A 36 -2.68 1.50 -5.36
CA VAL A 36 -3.18 1.99 -6.65
C VAL A 36 -3.55 3.46 -6.58
N ALA A 37 -4.32 3.86 -5.57
CA ALA A 37 -4.71 5.25 -5.37
C ALA A 37 -3.49 6.16 -5.20
N LEU A 38 -2.52 5.76 -4.36
CA LEU A 38 -1.30 6.52 -4.10
C LEU A 38 -0.45 6.70 -5.37
N LEU A 39 -0.20 5.61 -6.09
CA LEU A 39 0.61 5.63 -7.32
C LEU A 39 -0.06 6.41 -8.46
N ALA A 40 -1.39 6.46 -8.48
CA ALA A 40 -2.16 7.26 -9.41
C ALA A 40 -2.28 8.75 -9.01
N GLY A 41 -1.75 9.14 -7.85
CA GLY A 41 -1.92 10.50 -7.29
C GLY A 41 -3.36 10.80 -6.85
N GLY A 42 -4.16 9.76 -6.59
CA GLY A 42 -5.52 9.85 -6.10
C GLY A 42 -5.61 9.86 -4.57
N HIS A 43 -6.84 9.73 -4.07
CA HIS A 43 -7.15 9.73 -2.64
C HIS A 43 -7.99 8.51 -2.31
N ALA A 44 -7.78 7.91 -1.14
CA ALA A 44 -8.56 6.77 -0.64
C ALA A 44 -9.13 7.09 0.75
N LEU A 45 -10.37 6.65 1.01
CA LEU A 45 -11.02 6.76 2.31
C LEU A 45 -11.17 5.36 2.91
N LEU A 46 -10.61 5.15 4.11
CA LEU A 46 -10.67 3.88 4.83
C LEU A 46 -11.84 3.87 5.82
N GLU A 47 -12.96 3.27 5.41
CA GLU A 47 -14.17 3.12 6.23
C GLU A 47 -14.28 1.71 6.84
N GLY A 48 -15.01 1.55 7.96
CA GLY A 48 -15.20 0.27 8.64
C GLY A 48 -15.33 0.41 10.16
N VAL A 49 -15.56 -0.72 10.85
CA VAL A 49 -15.70 -0.72 12.32
C VAL A 49 -14.37 -0.46 13.04
N PRO A 50 -14.39 -0.02 14.32
CA PRO A 50 -13.19 0.13 15.14
C PRO A 50 -12.41 -1.19 15.26
N GLY A 51 -11.07 -1.10 15.34
CA GLY A 51 -10.20 -2.27 15.57
C GLY A 51 -9.66 -2.97 14.31
N LEU A 52 -10.05 -2.55 13.10
CA LEU A 52 -9.60 -3.16 11.84
C LEU A 52 -8.25 -2.62 11.33
N ALA A 53 -7.34 -2.24 12.23
CA ALA A 53 -6.00 -1.77 11.91
C ALA A 53 -5.91 -0.60 10.90
N LYS A 54 -6.99 0.14 10.61
CA LYS A 54 -7.00 1.25 9.63
C LYS A 54 -5.93 2.31 9.89
N THR A 55 -5.77 2.73 11.15
CA THR A 55 -4.72 3.67 11.56
C THR A 55 -3.32 3.08 11.46
N LEU A 56 -3.18 1.78 11.77
CA LEU A 56 -1.92 1.07 11.65
C LEU A 56 -1.49 0.95 10.18
N LEU A 57 -2.43 0.60 9.29
CA LEU A 57 -2.21 0.52 7.85
C LEU A 57 -1.64 1.83 7.30
N VAL A 58 -2.28 2.96 7.60
CA VAL A 58 -1.82 4.28 7.11
C VAL A 58 -0.43 4.62 7.67
N ARG A 59 -0.17 4.35 8.95
CA ARG A 59 1.16 4.60 9.56
C ARG A 59 2.25 3.71 8.97
N THR A 60 1.96 2.42 8.76
CA THR A 60 2.89 1.47 8.17
C THR A 60 3.20 1.85 6.73
N LEU A 61 2.17 2.19 5.94
CA LEU A 61 2.34 2.66 4.56
C LEU A 61 3.25 3.89 4.51
N ALA A 62 2.96 4.91 5.34
CA ALA A 62 3.73 6.15 5.40
C ALA A 62 5.18 5.97 5.89
N SER A 63 5.48 4.88 6.58
CA SER A 63 6.84 4.55 7.02
C SER A 63 7.61 3.73 5.97
N ALA A 64 6.89 3.08 5.05
CA ALA A 64 7.44 2.18 4.04
C ALA A 64 7.61 2.85 2.66
N THR A 65 6.92 3.95 2.42
CA THR A 65 7.07 4.84 1.25
C THR A 65 8.03 5.98 1.52
#